data_AF-A0A931GHU1-F1
#
_entry.id   AF-A0A931GHU1-F1
#
_cell.length_a   1.000
_cell.length_b   1.000
_cell.length_c   1.000
_cell.angle_alpha   90.00
_cell.angle_beta   90.00
_cell.angle_gamma   90.00
#
_symmetry.space_group_name_H-M   'P 1'
#
loop_
_entity.id
_entity.type
_entity.pdbx_description
1 polymer ?
#
loop_
_entity_poly.entity_id
_entity_poly.type
_entity_poly.pdbx_seq_one_letter_code
_entity_poly.pdbx_strand_id
1 'polypeptide(L)'
;MTTVILVVMCLVVGALELYAGKQSKDQARAFVRRIDELNDQVTKQNNVLVTVGEQLTAELARVKRDTLPALDSRLRSHAEQVEELATLVHRADDYLRTQAGRLHDLEQQRITLAALRRKLAEVETSVRSFTRAGAAAVESKVDTALDRLVDLERNGDEILELQRTLTRTLEEVEDVVAELLRFTEGELDGAVSAALTGRPRPAADDAAAVRATGRLWTRDGPLEDILTEMYERCVRAARLDIRFRASEGSGEAVPGTAERRRYFLAGQHVEDLIGAFTALLISTGADLPRNGTDRPHPRALARVEPGRSLPPGVEPARPPEDEAALKSLLRTLYESNGAVAQIGPLMAVRTRDELLCAVLTPPQSLELESDEVFWDPAAAGLRLRRLPSHQLWDLTAWAAVP
;
A
#
# COMPACT_ATOMS: atom_id res chain seq x y z
N MET A 1 -69.77 18.62 80.88
CA MET A 1 -68.46 18.77 80.20
C MET A 1 -67.91 17.44 79.67
N THR A 2 -68.02 16.33 80.40
CA THR A 2 -67.51 15.00 79.98
C THR A 2 -68.20 14.39 78.75
N THR A 3 -69.51 14.60 78.57
CA THR A 3 -70.26 14.08 77.41
C THR A 3 -69.87 14.73 76.08
N VAL A 4 -69.58 16.03 76.09
CA VAL A 4 -69.14 16.77 74.90
C VAL A 4 -67.77 16.30 74.43
N ILE A 5 -66.86 15.99 75.37
CA ILE A 5 -65.52 15.48 75.07
C ILE A 5 -65.60 14.10 74.40
N LEU A 6 -66.48 13.21 74.88
CA LEU A 6 -66.69 11.89 74.30
C LEU A 6 -67.23 11.95 72.86
N VAL A 7 -68.20 12.84 72.60
CA VAL A 7 -68.76 13.02 71.24
C VAL A 7 -67.72 13.57 70.27
N VAL A 8 -66.91 14.54 70.70
CA VAL A 8 -65.82 15.08 69.86
C VAL A 8 -64.77 14.01 69.59
N MET A 9 -64.41 13.19 70.58
CA MET A 9 -63.44 12.11 70.37
C MET A 9 -63.98 11.05 69.39
N CYS A 10 -65.26 10.68 69.47
CA CYS A 10 -65.88 9.76 68.52
C CYS A 10 -65.88 10.32 67.08
N LEU A 11 -66.13 11.62 66.90
CA LEU A 11 -66.07 12.24 65.57
C LEU A 11 -64.65 12.27 65.01
N VAL A 12 -63.64 12.53 65.86
CA VAL A 12 -62.23 12.53 65.45
C VAL A 12 -61.77 11.12 65.06
N VAL A 13 -62.12 10.10 65.84
CA VAL A 13 -61.81 8.70 65.50
C VAL A 13 -62.52 8.28 64.21
N GLY A 14 -63.80 8.63 64.04
CA GLY A 14 -64.54 8.35 62.80
C GLY A 14 -63.94 9.04 61.56
N ALA A 15 -63.47 10.28 61.70
CA ALA A 15 -62.78 10.99 60.63
C ALA A 15 -61.41 10.37 60.29
N LEU A 16 -60.66 9.91 61.30
CA LEU A 16 -59.39 9.22 61.12
C LEU A 16 -59.54 7.87 60.42
N GLU A 17 -60.55 7.07 60.79
CA GLU A 17 -60.82 5.79 60.11
C GLU A 17 -61.27 5.99 58.66
N LEU A 18 -62.09 7.02 58.40
CA LEU A 18 -62.50 7.36 57.03
C LEU A 18 -61.31 7.82 56.18
N TYR A 19 -60.39 8.59 56.78
CA TYR A 19 -59.17 9.05 56.10
C TYR A 19 -58.21 7.89 55.82
N ALA A 20 -57.99 7.00 56.79
CA ALA A 20 -57.17 5.80 56.61
C ALA A 20 -57.77 4.85 55.54
N GLY A 21 -59.10 4.68 55.54
CA GLY A 21 -59.80 3.89 54.52
C GLY A 21 -59.69 4.49 53.11
N LYS A 22 -59.69 5.83 52.99
CA LYS A 22 -59.48 6.51 51.72
C LYS A 22 -58.04 6.39 51.25
N GLN A 23 -57.06 6.56 52.14
CA GLN A 23 -55.64 6.42 51.84
C GLN A 23 -55.28 5.00 51.38
N SER A 24 -55.86 3.97 52.00
CA SER A 24 -55.67 2.57 51.58
C SER A 24 -56.22 2.31 50.17
N LYS A 25 -57.40 2.84 49.84
CA LYS A 25 -57.97 2.72 48.49
C LYS A 25 -57.14 3.43 47.43
N ASP A 26 -56.57 4.59 47.75
CA ASP A 26 -55.72 5.32 46.82
C ASP A 26 -54.36 4.64 46.64
N GLN A 27 -53.80 4.01 47.67
CA GLN A 27 -52.60 3.16 47.57
C GLN A 27 -52.85 1.90 46.74
N ALA A 28 -53.99 1.22 46.91
CA ALA A 28 -54.35 0.05 46.11
C ALA A 28 -54.50 0.41 44.62
N ARG A 29 -55.12 1.55 44.30
CA ARG A 29 -55.22 2.03 42.92
C ARG A 29 -53.87 2.40 42.32
N ALA A 30 -52.98 3.01 43.10
CA ALA A 30 -51.63 3.32 42.65
C ALA A 30 -50.81 2.05 42.39
N PHE A 31 -51.01 1.00 43.19
CA PHE A 31 -50.34 -0.29 43.01
C PHE A 31 -50.85 -1.03 41.76
N VAL A 32 -52.16 -1.05 41.53
CA VAL A 32 -52.75 -1.63 40.30
C VAL A 32 -52.21 -0.92 39.05
N ARG A 33 -52.17 0.43 39.05
CA ARG A 33 -51.59 1.18 37.93
C ARG A 33 -50.13 0.84 37.67
N ARG A 34 -49.32 0.65 38.72
CA ARG A 34 -47.92 0.24 38.57
C ARG A 34 -47.77 -1.18 38.03
N ILE A 35 -48.66 -2.11 38.42
CA ILE A 35 -48.68 -3.46 37.88
C ILE A 35 -49.05 -3.45 36.40
N ASP A 36 -50.09 -2.68 36.02
CA ASP A 36 -50.49 -2.56 34.63
C ASP A 36 -49.37 -1.93 33.78
N GLU A 37 -48.71 -0.89 34.30
CA GLU A 37 -47.57 -0.27 33.62
C GLU A 37 -46.36 -1.21 33.50
N LEU A 38 -46.07 -2.02 34.52
CA LEU A 38 -45.02 -3.05 34.44
C LEU A 38 -45.37 -4.13 33.41
N ASN A 39 -46.64 -4.56 33.36
CA ASN A 39 -47.09 -5.57 32.43
C ASN A 39 -47.04 -5.06 30.98
N ASP A 40 -47.39 -3.79 30.76
CA ASP A 40 -47.22 -3.11 29.46
C ASP A 40 -45.74 -3.00 29.05
N GLN A 41 -44.84 -2.77 30.01
CA GLN A 41 -43.40 -2.76 29.72
C GLN A 41 -42.86 -4.16 29.39
N VAL A 42 -43.28 -5.19 30.13
CA VAL A 42 -42.88 -6.58 29.89
C VAL A 42 -43.42 -7.09 28.55
N THR A 43 -44.66 -6.76 28.19
CA THR A 43 -45.21 -7.13 26.87
C THR A 43 -44.52 -6.40 25.72
N LYS A 44 -44.17 -5.11 25.88
CA LYS A 44 -43.34 -4.40 24.91
C LYS A 44 -41.95 -5.02 24.77
N GLN A 45 -41.29 -5.36 25.87
CA GLN A 45 -39.98 -6.01 25.85
C GLN A 45 -40.04 -7.41 25.23
N ASN A 46 -41.07 -8.20 25.55
CA ASN A 46 -41.27 -9.51 24.93
C ASN A 46 -41.50 -9.41 23.42
N ASN A 47 -42.28 -8.44 22.94
CA ASN A 47 -42.44 -8.22 21.51
C ASN A 47 -41.13 -7.83 20.84
N VAL A 48 -40.33 -6.96 21.46
CA VAL A 48 -38.98 -6.61 20.95
C VAL A 48 -38.07 -7.84 20.92
N LEU A 49 -38.05 -8.66 21.97
CA LEU A 49 -37.25 -9.89 22.02
C LEU A 49 -37.67 -10.91 20.96
N VAL A 50 -38.97 -11.04 20.68
CA VAL A 50 -39.47 -11.91 19.60
C VAL A 50 -38.99 -11.39 18.25
N THR A 51 -39.09 -10.08 17.98
CA THR A 51 -38.60 -9.51 16.71
C THR A 51 -37.08 -9.65 16.55
N VAL A 52 -36.31 -9.48 17.63
CA VAL A 52 -34.86 -9.69 17.62
C VAL A 52 -34.52 -11.16 17.46
N GLY A 53 -35.30 -12.07 18.06
CA GLY A 53 -35.17 -13.51 17.88
C GLY A 53 -35.44 -13.95 16.44
N GLU A 54 -36.47 -13.40 15.79
CA GLU A 54 -36.77 -13.63 14.38
C GLU A 54 -35.66 -13.08 13.47
N GLN A 55 -35.15 -11.88 13.77
CA GLN A 55 -34.06 -11.27 13.02
C GLN A 55 -32.75 -12.06 13.16
N LEU A 56 -32.39 -12.48 14.38
CA LEU A 56 -31.24 -13.35 14.64
C LEU A 56 -31.38 -14.70 13.93
N THR A 57 -32.57 -15.29 13.93
CA THR A 57 -32.82 -16.57 13.23
C THR A 57 -32.70 -16.40 11.71
N ALA A 58 -33.17 -15.28 11.16
CA ALA A 58 -33.02 -14.95 9.75
C ALA A 58 -31.56 -14.70 9.36
N GLU A 59 -30.80 -13.99 10.20
CA GLU A 59 -29.36 -13.77 9.99
C GLU A 59 -28.56 -15.06 10.13
N LEU A 60 -28.86 -15.91 11.12
CA LEU A 60 -28.19 -17.20 11.27
C LEU A 60 -28.48 -18.13 10.09
N ALA A 61 -29.71 -18.10 9.56
CA ALA A 61 -30.07 -18.84 8.35
C ALA A 61 -29.34 -18.30 7.11
N ARG A 62 -29.13 -16.98 7.01
CA ARG A 62 -28.38 -16.34 5.93
C ARG A 62 -26.88 -16.67 5.99
N VAL A 63 -26.28 -16.60 7.17
CA VAL A 63 -24.88 -17.02 7.41
C VAL A 63 -24.70 -18.49 7.03
N LYS A 64 -25.63 -19.36 7.47
CA LYS A 64 -25.55 -20.78 7.16
C LYS A 64 -25.73 -21.11 5.67
N ARG A 65 -26.63 -20.41 4.96
CA ARG A 65 -26.89 -20.65 3.53
C ARG A 65 -25.90 -20.00 2.59
N ASP A 66 -25.42 -18.81 2.92
CA ASP A 66 -24.69 -17.99 1.95
C ASP A 66 -23.20 -17.90 2.31
N THR A 67 -22.87 -17.63 3.58
CA THR A 67 -21.47 -17.33 3.94
C THR A 67 -20.65 -18.59 4.17
N LEU A 68 -21.20 -19.64 4.80
CA LEU A 68 -20.47 -20.90 4.99
C LEU A 68 -20.09 -21.58 3.66
N PRO A 69 -21.00 -21.70 2.66
CA PRO A 69 -20.61 -22.28 1.37
C PRO A 69 -19.65 -21.38 0.58
N ALA A 70 -19.80 -20.06 0.68
CA ALA A 70 -18.86 -19.12 0.06
C ALA A 70 -17.45 -19.25 0.66
N LEU A 71 -17.33 -19.38 1.98
CA LEU A 71 -16.05 -19.62 2.65
C LEU A 71 -15.45 -20.98 2.29
N ASP A 72 -16.25 -22.05 2.23
CA ASP A 72 -15.79 -23.37 1.79
C ASP A 72 -15.25 -23.33 0.35
N SER A 73 -15.94 -22.63 -0.55
CA SER A 73 -15.48 -22.47 -1.94
C SER A 73 -14.18 -21.69 -2.05
N ARG A 74 -14.01 -20.63 -1.24
CA ARG A 74 -12.76 -19.85 -1.18
C ARG A 74 -11.61 -20.69 -0.59
N LEU A 75 -11.86 -21.44 0.48
CA LEU A 75 -10.87 -22.32 1.09
C LEU A 75 -10.41 -23.40 0.10
N ARG A 76 -11.34 -23.99 -0.66
CA ARG A 76 -11.00 -24.99 -1.69
C ARG A 76 -10.19 -24.38 -2.83
N SER A 77 -10.56 -23.18 -3.30
CA SER A 77 -9.79 -22.44 -4.31
C SER A 77 -8.38 -22.05 -3.82
N HIS A 78 -8.24 -21.61 -2.57
CA HIS A 78 -6.93 -21.30 -2.00
C HIS A 78 -6.08 -22.56 -1.81
N ALA A 79 -6.68 -23.69 -1.44
CA ALA A 79 -5.96 -24.97 -1.37
C ALA A 79 -5.40 -25.39 -2.74
N GLU A 80 -6.19 -25.23 -3.82
CA GLU A 80 -5.73 -25.48 -5.19
C GLU A 80 -4.60 -24.54 -5.61
N GLN A 81 -4.68 -23.24 -5.28
CA GLN A 81 -3.61 -22.28 -5.54
C GLN A 81 -2.32 -22.61 -4.79
N VAL A 82 -2.43 -23.07 -3.54
CA VAL A 82 -1.27 -23.50 -2.74
C VAL A 82 -0.63 -24.75 -3.34
N GLU A 83 -1.42 -25.69 -3.85
CA GLU A 83 -0.91 -26.86 -4.54
C GLU A 83 -0.20 -26.48 -5.85
N GLU A 84 -0.77 -25.56 -6.64
CA GLU A 84 -0.12 -25.02 -7.84
C GLU A 84 1.22 -24.33 -7.51
N LEU A 85 1.24 -23.47 -6.49
CA LEU A 85 2.46 -22.84 -5.99
C LEU A 85 3.50 -23.86 -5.54
N ALA A 86 3.09 -24.93 -4.85
CA ALA A 86 4.00 -26.01 -4.44
C ALA A 86 4.62 -26.69 -5.67
N THR A 87 3.86 -26.93 -6.74
CA THR A 87 4.41 -27.50 -7.98
C THR A 87 5.38 -26.56 -8.68
N LEU A 88 5.11 -25.25 -8.67
CA LEU A 88 6.01 -24.23 -9.24
C LEU A 88 7.32 -24.13 -8.44
N VAL A 89 7.25 -24.16 -7.12
CA VAL A 89 8.43 -24.16 -6.24
C VAL A 89 9.26 -25.42 -6.46
N HIS A 90 8.64 -26.59 -6.58
CA HIS A 90 9.37 -27.83 -6.85
C HIS A 90 10.10 -27.77 -8.20
N ARG A 91 9.44 -27.23 -9.23
CA ARG A 91 10.06 -27.01 -10.54
C ARG A 91 11.22 -26.01 -10.47
N ALA A 92 11.08 -24.94 -9.68
CA ALA A 92 12.16 -23.98 -9.46
C ALA A 92 13.37 -24.62 -8.75
N ASP A 93 13.14 -25.46 -7.73
CA ASP A 93 14.20 -26.19 -7.03
C ASP A 93 14.95 -27.15 -7.99
N ASP A 94 14.23 -27.86 -8.84
CA ASP A 94 14.84 -28.70 -9.88
C ASP A 94 15.72 -27.88 -10.84
N TYR A 95 15.24 -26.71 -11.28
CA TYR A 95 16.04 -25.81 -12.11
C TYR A 95 17.29 -25.33 -11.38
N LEU A 96 17.19 -24.93 -10.10
CA LEU A 96 18.34 -24.50 -9.30
C LEU A 96 19.37 -25.62 -9.13
N ARG A 97 18.94 -26.87 -8.87
CA ARG A 97 19.85 -28.02 -8.80
C ARG A 97 20.57 -28.27 -10.12
N THR A 98 19.87 -28.16 -11.25
CA THR A 98 20.53 -28.31 -12.57
C THR A 98 21.53 -27.19 -12.86
N GLN A 99 21.22 -25.94 -12.48
CA GLN A 99 22.14 -24.82 -12.64
C GLN A 99 23.36 -24.94 -11.73
N ALA A 100 23.17 -25.35 -10.47
CA ALA A 100 24.25 -25.61 -9.53
C ALA A 100 25.20 -26.71 -10.05
N GLY A 101 24.65 -27.78 -10.63
CA GLY A 101 25.45 -28.83 -11.29
C GLY A 101 26.29 -28.28 -12.45
N ARG A 102 25.70 -27.45 -13.32
CA ARG A 102 26.42 -26.82 -14.44
C ARG A 102 27.53 -25.87 -13.97
N LEU A 103 27.27 -25.09 -12.92
CA LEU A 103 28.29 -24.21 -12.34
C LEU A 103 29.46 -25.01 -11.77
N HIS A 104 29.18 -26.13 -11.09
CA HIS A 104 30.21 -27.02 -10.59
C HIS A 104 31.05 -27.63 -11.72
N ASP A 105 30.42 -28.07 -12.80
CA ASP A 105 31.14 -28.59 -13.99
C ASP A 105 32.03 -27.51 -14.63
N LEU A 106 31.55 -26.27 -14.74
CA LEU A 106 32.32 -25.13 -15.26
C LEU A 106 33.50 -24.78 -14.34
N GLU A 107 33.31 -24.84 -13.03
CA GLU A 107 34.38 -24.64 -12.06
C GLU A 107 35.45 -25.74 -12.18
N GLN A 108 35.03 -26.99 -12.36
CA GLN A 108 35.94 -28.10 -12.60
C GLN A 108 36.70 -27.93 -13.92
N GLN A 109 36.05 -27.48 -14.99
CA GLN A 109 36.71 -27.12 -16.26
C GLN A 109 37.74 -26.01 -16.05
N ARG A 110 37.42 -24.96 -15.28
CA ARG A 110 38.37 -23.89 -14.94
C ARG A 110 39.60 -24.43 -14.22
N ILE A 111 39.42 -25.33 -13.26
CA ILE A 111 40.54 -25.96 -12.54
C ILE A 111 41.42 -26.77 -13.51
N THR A 112 40.81 -27.53 -14.43
CA THR A 112 41.58 -28.29 -15.44
C THR A 112 42.33 -27.37 -16.41
N LEU A 113 41.74 -26.26 -16.85
CA LEU A 113 42.41 -25.27 -17.69
C LEU A 113 43.57 -24.60 -16.96
N ALA A 114 43.43 -24.29 -15.66
CA ALA A 114 44.51 -23.77 -14.85
C ALA A 114 45.68 -24.78 -14.73
N ALA A 115 45.37 -26.07 -14.58
CA ALA A 115 46.38 -27.13 -14.58
C ALA A 115 47.07 -27.25 -15.94
N LEU A 116 46.33 -27.16 -17.05
CA LEU A 116 46.89 -27.16 -18.40
C LEU A 116 47.80 -25.95 -18.65
N ARG A 117 47.44 -24.76 -18.17
CA ARG A 117 48.28 -23.56 -18.24
C ARG A 117 49.61 -23.74 -17.49
N ARG A 118 49.59 -24.36 -16.31
CA ARG A 118 50.83 -24.70 -15.59
C ARG A 118 51.70 -25.67 -16.38
N LYS A 119 51.11 -26.73 -16.93
CA LYS A 119 51.85 -27.68 -17.79
C LYS A 119 52.41 -27.01 -19.04
N LEU A 120 51.68 -26.08 -19.65
CA LEU A 120 52.17 -25.31 -20.80
C LEU A 120 53.38 -24.44 -20.39
N ALA A 121 53.33 -23.78 -19.24
CA ALA A 121 54.46 -23.01 -18.71
C ALA A 121 55.69 -23.88 -18.39
N GLU A 122 55.49 -25.10 -17.90
CA GLU A 122 56.57 -26.10 -17.71
C GLU A 122 57.19 -26.54 -19.06
N VAL A 123 56.36 -26.77 -20.07
CA VAL A 123 56.84 -27.10 -21.43
C VAL A 123 57.56 -25.89 -22.05
N GLU A 124 57.05 -24.69 -21.87
CA GLU A 124 57.68 -23.47 -22.37
C GLU A 124 59.05 -23.24 -21.72
N THR A 125 59.18 -23.43 -20.41
CA THR A 125 60.47 -23.32 -19.72
C THR A 125 61.45 -24.40 -20.18
N SER A 126 60.97 -25.62 -20.46
CA SER A 126 61.76 -26.68 -21.10
C SER A 126 62.22 -26.29 -22.52
N VAL A 127 61.32 -25.77 -23.37
CA VAL A 127 61.65 -25.31 -24.73
C VAL A 127 62.57 -24.10 -24.71
N ARG A 128 62.42 -23.17 -23.75
CA ARG A 128 63.31 -22.02 -23.57
C ARG A 128 64.73 -22.46 -23.20
N SER A 129 64.87 -23.53 -22.41
CA SER A 129 66.17 -24.15 -22.13
C SER A 129 66.79 -24.77 -23.39
N PHE A 130 65.98 -25.36 -24.26
CA PHE A 130 66.41 -26.01 -25.50
C PHE A 130 66.74 -25.00 -26.62
N THR A 131 65.97 -23.93 -26.74
CA THR A 131 66.16 -22.85 -27.74
C THR A 131 67.36 -21.97 -27.43
N ARG A 132 67.82 -21.90 -26.17
CA ARG A 132 69.13 -21.32 -25.82
C ARG A 132 70.31 -22.02 -26.53
N ALA A 133 70.10 -23.23 -27.06
CA ALA A 133 71.06 -23.98 -27.86
C ALA A 133 70.90 -23.82 -29.39
N GLY A 134 69.89 -23.11 -29.91
CA GLY A 134 69.60 -23.04 -31.35
C GLY A 134 68.93 -21.74 -31.79
N ALA A 135 69.74 -20.70 -32.03
CA ALA A 135 69.29 -19.31 -32.08
C ALA A 135 69.22 -18.66 -33.49
N ALA A 136 68.63 -19.31 -34.51
CA ALA A 136 68.46 -18.65 -35.82
C ALA A 136 67.09 -18.84 -36.50
N ALA A 137 66.30 -19.85 -36.12
CA ALA A 137 64.93 -20.04 -36.65
C ALA A 137 63.82 -19.48 -35.73
N VAL A 138 64.22 -18.74 -34.69
CA VAL A 138 63.37 -18.36 -33.54
C VAL A 138 62.70 -17.00 -33.73
N GLU A 139 63.28 -16.11 -34.54
CA GLU A 139 62.86 -14.71 -34.62
C GLU A 139 61.43 -14.51 -35.15
N SER A 140 61.06 -15.15 -36.28
CA SER A 140 59.68 -14.99 -36.79
C SER A 140 58.60 -15.73 -35.98
N LYS A 141 59.00 -16.76 -35.20
CA LYS A 141 58.08 -17.45 -34.28
C LYS A 141 57.88 -16.67 -32.98
N VAL A 142 58.87 -15.85 -32.59
CA VAL A 142 58.76 -14.95 -31.43
C VAL A 142 57.78 -13.82 -31.73
N ASP A 143 57.81 -13.24 -32.94
CA ASP A 143 56.83 -12.20 -33.31
C ASP A 143 55.40 -12.74 -33.31
N THR A 144 55.18 -13.96 -33.81
CA THR A 144 53.85 -14.59 -33.79
C THR A 144 53.40 -14.95 -32.36
N ALA A 145 54.33 -15.19 -31.44
CA ALA A 145 54.05 -15.48 -30.04
C ALA A 145 53.76 -14.20 -29.24
N LEU A 146 54.37 -13.08 -29.61
CA LEU A 146 54.12 -11.77 -29.03
C LEU A 146 52.71 -11.27 -29.37
N ASP A 147 52.26 -11.42 -30.62
CA ASP A 147 50.88 -11.07 -31.00
C ASP A 147 49.84 -11.90 -30.21
N ARG A 148 50.10 -13.19 -30.00
CA ARG A 148 49.23 -14.06 -29.18
C ARG A 148 49.24 -13.71 -27.69
N LEU A 149 50.34 -13.13 -27.20
CA LEU A 149 50.44 -12.63 -25.83
C LEU A 149 49.61 -11.36 -25.63
N VAL A 150 49.60 -10.46 -26.62
CA VAL A 150 48.74 -9.27 -26.61
C VAL A 150 47.26 -9.65 -26.64
N ASP A 151 46.88 -10.64 -27.45
CA ASP A 151 45.51 -11.16 -27.46
C ASP A 151 45.12 -11.83 -26.12
N LEU A 152 46.06 -12.50 -25.46
CA LEU A 152 45.84 -13.09 -24.13
C LEU A 152 45.77 -12.06 -23.01
N GLU A 153 46.53 -10.97 -23.11
CA GLU A 153 46.47 -9.83 -22.18
C GLU A 153 45.10 -9.14 -22.27
N ARG A 154 44.62 -8.90 -23.49
CA ARG A 154 43.29 -8.33 -23.75
C ARG A 154 42.15 -9.20 -23.20
N ASN A 155 42.23 -10.52 -23.42
CA ASN A 155 41.27 -11.46 -22.82
C ASN A 155 41.39 -11.52 -21.29
N GLY A 156 42.58 -11.26 -20.73
CA GLY A 156 42.81 -11.17 -19.28
C GLY A 156 42.10 -9.98 -18.65
N ASP A 157 42.15 -8.82 -19.32
CA ASP A 157 41.46 -7.61 -18.89
C ASP A 157 39.93 -7.79 -18.91
N GLU A 158 39.39 -8.41 -19.98
CA GLU A 158 37.96 -8.73 -20.07
C GLU A 158 37.50 -9.68 -18.95
N ILE A 159 38.34 -10.63 -18.55
CA ILE A 159 38.06 -11.54 -17.43
C ILE A 159 38.09 -10.79 -16.08
N LEU A 160 39.00 -9.84 -15.88
CA LEU A 160 39.05 -9.02 -14.66
C LEU A 160 37.86 -8.07 -14.55
N GLU A 161 37.36 -7.56 -15.68
CA GLU A 161 36.15 -6.75 -15.74
C GLU A 161 34.91 -7.59 -15.39
N LEU A 162 34.80 -8.80 -15.93
CA LEU A 162 33.77 -9.78 -15.53
C LEU A 162 33.84 -10.13 -14.05
N GLN A 163 35.04 -10.26 -13.47
CA GLN A 163 35.21 -10.49 -12.04
C GLN A 163 34.74 -9.29 -11.20
N ARG A 164 35.05 -8.05 -11.59
CA ARG A 164 34.54 -6.86 -10.90
C ARG A 164 33.02 -6.78 -10.95
N THR A 165 32.42 -7.07 -12.10
CA THR A 165 30.97 -7.09 -12.26
C THR A 165 30.34 -8.16 -11.38
N LEU A 166 30.90 -9.37 -11.33
CA LEU A 166 30.43 -10.44 -10.43
C LEU A 166 30.55 -10.07 -8.95
N THR A 167 31.67 -9.46 -8.53
CA THR A 167 31.83 -8.99 -7.15
C THR A 167 30.78 -7.94 -6.80
N ARG A 168 30.51 -7.00 -7.70
CA ARG A 168 29.46 -5.99 -7.51
C ARG A 168 28.06 -6.61 -7.38
N THR A 169 27.74 -7.58 -8.23
CA THR A 169 26.45 -8.29 -8.11
C THR A 169 26.36 -9.14 -6.83
N LEU A 170 27.48 -9.65 -6.32
CA LEU A 170 27.50 -10.38 -5.05
C LEU A 170 27.32 -9.44 -3.86
N GLU A 171 27.94 -8.25 -3.87
CA GLU A 171 27.70 -7.21 -2.86
C GLU A 171 26.24 -6.75 -2.86
N GLU A 172 25.63 -6.54 -4.03
CA GLU A 172 24.21 -6.22 -4.16
C GLU A 172 23.30 -7.32 -3.59
N VAL A 173 23.63 -8.59 -3.84
CA VAL A 173 22.90 -9.72 -3.26
C VAL A 173 23.11 -9.82 -1.74
N GLU A 174 24.32 -9.57 -1.25
CA GLU A 174 24.64 -9.56 0.18
C GLU A 174 23.89 -8.46 0.92
N ASP A 175 23.77 -7.26 0.34
CA ASP A 175 22.97 -6.16 0.88
C ASP A 175 21.48 -6.53 0.98
N VAL A 176 20.92 -7.14 -0.07
CA VAL A 176 19.53 -7.63 -0.08
C VAL A 176 19.33 -8.72 0.97
N VAL A 177 20.28 -9.64 1.12
CA VAL A 177 20.22 -10.72 2.13
C VAL A 177 20.38 -10.16 3.55
N ALA A 178 21.25 -9.16 3.77
CA ALA A 178 21.40 -8.50 5.06
C ALA A 178 20.14 -7.72 5.46
N GLU A 179 19.47 -7.09 4.50
CA GLU A 179 18.18 -6.42 4.71
C GLU A 179 17.07 -7.41 5.03
N LEU A 180 17.02 -8.56 4.33
CA LEU A 180 16.10 -9.67 4.62
C LEU A 180 16.38 -10.32 5.99
N LEU A 181 17.64 -10.44 6.40
CA LEU A 181 17.98 -11.01 7.71
C LEU A 181 17.59 -10.06 8.85
N ARG A 182 17.82 -8.75 8.71
CA ARG A 182 17.31 -7.73 9.66
C ARG A 182 15.77 -7.76 9.76
N PHE A 183 15.10 -8.03 8.65
CA PHE A 183 13.64 -8.22 8.60
C PHE A 183 13.22 -9.44 9.44
N THR A 184 13.87 -10.60 9.27
CA THR A 184 13.54 -11.81 10.04
C THR A 184 13.89 -11.69 11.52
N GLU A 185 14.98 -11.00 11.87
CA GLU A 185 15.39 -10.78 13.25
C GLU A 185 14.41 -9.87 14.01
N GLY A 186 13.95 -8.79 13.36
CA GLY A 186 12.92 -7.91 13.92
C GLY A 186 11.54 -8.56 14.05
N GLU A 187 11.18 -9.46 13.12
CA GLU A 187 9.94 -10.23 13.17
C GLU A 187 9.97 -11.27 14.30
N LEU A 188 11.11 -11.95 14.50
CA LEU A 188 11.31 -12.94 15.56
C LEU A 188 11.32 -12.29 16.95
N ASP A 189 12.02 -11.17 17.13
CA ASP A 189 12.06 -10.45 18.41
C ASP A 189 10.69 -9.86 18.78
N GLY A 190 9.92 -9.40 17.78
CA GLY A 190 8.54 -8.97 17.96
C GLY A 190 7.63 -10.11 18.41
N ALA A 191 7.77 -11.29 17.81
CA ALA A 191 7.01 -12.48 18.16
C ALA A 191 7.38 -13.00 19.57
N VAL A 192 8.66 -13.01 19.91
CA VAL A 192 9.17 -13.45 21.22
C VAL A 192 8.74 -12.48 22.33
N SER A 193 8.83 -11.17 22.09
CA SER A 193 8.40 -10.14 23.06
C SER A 193 6.88 -10.14 23.29
N ALA A 194 6.08 -10.39 22.24
CA ALA A 194 4.63 -10.54 22.35
C ALA A 194 4.23 -11.82 23.10
N ALA A 195 4.96 -12.92 22.89
CA ALA A 195 4.73 -14.18 23.61
C ALA A 195 5.13 -14.09 25.10
N LEU A 196 6.22 -13.36 25.41
CA LEU A 196 6.72 -13.19 26.78
C LEU A 196 5.88 -12.23 27.62
N THR A 197 5.16 -11.28 27.01
CA THR A 197 4.39 -10.25 27.74
C THR A 197 2.92 -10.61 27.97
N GLY A 198 2.41 -11.70 27.37
CA GLY A 198 1.08 -12.25 27.67
C GLY A 198 -0.10 -11.29 27.44
N ARG A 199 0.10 -10.20 26.69
CA ARG A 199 -0.90 -9.16 26.45
C ARG A 199 -1.73 -9.54 25.22
N PRO A 200 -3.07 -9.51 25.28
CA PRO A 200 -3.90 -9.72 24.10
C PRO A 200 -3.59 -8.63 23.08
N ARG A 201 -3.24 -9.05 21.86
CA ARG A 201 -3.03 -8.21 20.68
C ARG A 201 -4.25 -7.27 20.52
N PRO A 202 -4.11 -5.93 20.48
CA PRO A 202 -5.21 -5.08 20.10
C PRO A 202 -5.44 -5.31 18.61
N ALA A 203 -6.43 -6.14 18.24
CA ALA A 203 -6.90 -6.39 16.86
C ALA A 203 -5.92 -5.95 15.75
N ALA A 204 -4.75 -6.60 15.68
CA ALA A 204 -3.70 -6.23 14.74
C ALA A 204 -3.61 -7.30 13.66
N ASP A 205 -4.55 -7.28 12.73
CA ASP A 205 -4.43 -7.98 11.44
C ASP A 205 -3.65 -7.15 10.39
N ASP A 206 -3.05 -6.04 10.80
CA ASP A 206 -2.82 -4.94 9.85
C ASP A 206 -1.42 -4.29 9.91
N ALA A 207 -0.54 -4.73 10.80
CA ALA A 207 0.83 -4.20 10.97
C ALA A 207 1.77 -4.32 9.75
N ALA A 208 1.73 -5.47 9.06
CA ALA A 208 2.94 -6.01 8.42
C ALA A 208 2.83 -6.34 6.92
N ALA A 209 1.64 -6.37 6.33
CA ALA A 209 1.50 -6.59 4.89
C ALA A 209 1.63 -5.26 4.13
N VAL A 210 2.44 -5.24 3.06
CA VAL A 210 2.35 -4.17 2.04
C VAL A 210 0.93 -4.17 1.52
N ARG A 211 0.24 -3.05 1.68
CA ARG A 211 -1.17 -2.92 1.29
C ARG A 211 -1.37 -2.15 0.01
N ALA A 212 -0.43 -1.28 -0.32
CA ALA A 212 -0.51 -0.40 -1.46
C ALA A 212 0.86 -0.25 -2.11
N THR A 213 0.87 -0.16 -3.43
CA THR A 213 2.07 0.20 -4.20
C THR A 213 2.04 1.70 -4.49
N GLY A 214 3.21 2.31 -4.49
CA GLY A 214 3.40 3.69 -4.88
C GLY A 214 4.52 3.79 -5.90
N ARG A 215 4.49 4.80 -6.75
CA ARG A 215 5.49 4.97 -7.80
C ARG A 215 5.67 6.46 -8.09
N LEU A 216 6.90 6.85 -8.40
CA LEU A 216 7.23 8.22 -8.77
C LEU A 216 8.25 8.19 -9.88
N TRP A 217 7.98 8.97 -10.92
CA TRP A 217 8.94 9.27 -11.97
C TRP A 217 8.69 10.66 -12.53
N THR A 218 9.78 11.33 -12.86
CA THR A 218 9.76 12.63 -13.52
C THR A 218 10.73 12.60 -14.69
N ARG A 219 10.47 13.37 -15.74
CA ARG A 219 11.43 13.60 -16.81
C ARG A 219 12.48 14.64 -16.39
N ASP A 220 12.14 15.54 -15.48
CA ASP A 220 12.99 16.65 -15.08
C ASP A 220 13.83 16.28 -13.86
N GLY A 221 15.11 15.99 -14.09
CA GLY A 221 16.10 15.76 -13.02
C GLY A 221 16.17 16.84 -11.93
N PRO A 222 16.11 18.16 -12.21
CA PRO A 222 16.21 19.18 -11.14
C PRO A 222 14.97 19.22 -10.23
N LEU A 223 13.83 18.71 -10.67
CA LEU A 223 12.61 18.64 -9.85
C LEU A 223 12.50 17.30 -9.10
N GLU A 224 13.39 16.34 -9.36
CA GLU A 224 13.31 14.99 -8.82
C GLU A 224 13.36 14.96 -7.28
N ASP A 225 14.29 15.71 -6.68
CA ASP A 225 14.44 15.79 -5.23
C ASP A 225 13.20 16.44 -4.58
N ILE A 226 12.71 17.54 -5.16
CA ILE A 226 11.54 18.26 -4.66
C ILE A 226 10.28 17.40 -4.78
N LEU A 227 10.08 16.77 -5.94
CA LEU A 227 8.94 15.86 -6.17
C LEU A 227 8.97 14.67 -5.22
N THR A 228 10.15 14.14 -4.93
CA THR A 228 10.31 13.05 -3.97
C THR A 228 9.93 13.49 -2.57
N GLU A 229 10.42 14.65 -2.11
CA GLU A 229 10.06 15.17 -0.80
C GLU A 229 8.54 15.42 -0.70
N MET A 230 7.94 16.05 -1.71
CA MET A 230 6.49 16.33 -1.74
C MET A 230 5.67 15.04 -1.81
N TYR A 231 6.12 14.05 -2.57
CA TYR A 231 5.49 12.74 -2.66
C TYR A 231 5.49 12.04 -1.31
N GLU A 232 6.66 11.93 -0.66
CA GLU A 232 6.73 11.26 0.64
C GLU A 232 5.96 12.00 1.74
N ARG A 233 5.93 13.34 1.67
CA ARG A 233 5.08 14.15 2.55
C ARG A 233 3.60 13.84 2.33
N CYS A 234 3.15 13.71 1.07
CA CYS A 234 1.78 13.33 0.74
C CYS A 234 1.44 11.92 1.21
N VAL A 235 2.37 10.96 1.07
CA VAL A 235 2.20 9.57 1.56
C VAL A 235 2.00 9.57 3.08
N ARG A 236 2.85 10.27 3.83
CA ARG A 236 2.72 10.38 5.30
C ARG A 236 1.41 11.07 5.70
N ALA A 237 1.00 12.11 4.99
CA ALA A 237 -0.27 12.79 5.24
C ALA A 237 -1.47 11.87 4.98
N ALA A 238 -1.42 11.02 3.95
CA ALA A 238 -2.41 9.97 3.70
C ALA A 238 -2.37 8.81 4.72
N ARG A 239 -1.62 8.95 5.84
CA ARG A 239 -1.42 7.94 6.89
C ARG A 239 -0.86 6.62 6.34
N LEU A 240 -0.02 6.73 5.33
CA LEU A 240 0.74 5.62 4.77
C LEU A 240 2.19 5.69 5.22
N ASP A 241 2.73 4.53 5.56
CA ASP A 241 4.14 4.35 5.92
C ASP A 241 4.90 3.75 4.74
N ILE A 242 6.03 4.37 4.38
CA ILE A 242 6.94 3.84 3.38
C ILE A 242 7.75 2.71 4.01
N ARG A 243 7.53 1.47 3.55
CA ARG A 243 8.24 0.28 4.06
C ARG A 243 9.55 0.05 3.33
N PHE A 244 9.51 0.12 2.00
CA PHE A 244 10.65 -0.13 1.13
C PHE A 244 10.59 0.80 -0.09
N ARG A 245 11.77 1.19 -0.58
CA ARG A 245 11.96 1.95 -1.82
C ARG A 245 12.88 1.15 -2.74
N ALA A 246 12.46 0.95 -3.98
CA ALA A 246 13.26 0.34 -5.03
C ALA A 246 13.49 1.37 -6.14
N SER A 247 14.74 1.53 -6.57
CA SER A 247 15.04 2.22 -7.81
C SER A 247 14.98 1.22 -8.97
N GLU A 248 14.19 1.55 -9.99
CA GLU A 248 13.91 0.69 -11.12
C GLU A 248 14.59 1.25 -12.37
N GLY A 249 15.89 1.04 -12.48
CA GLY A 249 16.69 1.47 -13.62
C GLY A 249 17.86 0.52 -13.84
N SER A 250 18.07 0.09 -15.09
CA SER A 250 19.22 -0.72 -15.48
C SER A 250 20.51 -0.13 -14.91
N GLY A 251 21.34 -0.96 -14.26
CA GLY A 251 22.52 -0.61 -13.44
C GLY A 251 23.66 0.20 -14.10
N GLU A 252 23.40 0.91 -15.20
CA GLU A 252 24.20 2.01 -15.68
C GLU A 252 23.47 3.31 -15.32
N ALA A 253 23.81 3.86 -14.15
CA ALA A 253 23.45 5.23 -13.78
C ALA A 253 24.18 6.19 -14.72
N VAL A 254 23.64 6.40 -15.93
CA VAL A 254 24.06 7.48 -16.80
C VAL A 254 23.70 8.78 -16.09
N PRO A 255 24.67 9.64 -15.75
CA PRO A 255 24.38 10.89 -15.07
C PRO A 255 23.42 11.73 -15.94
N GLY A 256 22.21 11.97 -15.43
CA GLY A 256 21.16 12.74 -16.11
C GLY A 256 19.93 11.95 -16.57
N THR A 257 19.89 10.63 -16.41
CA THR A 257 18.64 9.86 -16.61
C THR A 257 17.84 9.83 -15.31
N ALA A 258 16.61 10.36 -15.35
CA ALA A 258 15.76 10.46 -14.17
C ALA A 258 15.41 9.08 -13.59
N GLU A 259 15.57 8.95 -12.28
CA GLU A 259 15.40 7.69 -11.55
C GLU A 259 13.91 7.30 -11.47
N ARG A 260 13.58 6.06 -11.79
CA ARG A 260 12.24 5.52 -11.55
C ARG A 260 12.21 4.96 -10.13
N ARG A 261 11.30 5.46 -9.30
CA ARG A 261 11.19 5.02 -7.89
C ARG A 261 9.88 4.28 -7.66
N ARG A 262 9.99 3.08 -7.08
CA ARG A 262 8.86 2.26 -6.65
C ARG A 262 8.84 2.22 -5.12
N TYR A 263 7.69 2.48 -4.54
CA TYR A 263 7.43 2.52 -3.11
C TYR A 263 6.49 1.39 -2.72
N PHE A 264 6.79 0.74 -1.60
CA PHE A 264 5.91 -0.25 -0.99
C PHE A 264 5.34 0.35 0.29
N LEU A 265 4.01 0.54 0.31
CA LEU A 265 3.32 1.32 1.32
C LEU A 265 2.50 0.39 2.24
N ALA A 266 2.52 0.70 3.53
CA ALA A 266 1.71 0.04 4.55
C ALA A 266 0.87 1.08 5.33
N GLY A 267 -0.03 0.60 6.19
CA GLY A 267 -0.89 1.46 7.01
C GLY A 267 -2.37 1.18 6.71
N GLN A 268 -2.98 1.98 5.84
CA GLN A 268 -4.40 1.90 5.52
C GLN A 268 -4.75 0.83 4.46
N HIS A 269 -5.99 0.33 4.50
CA HIS A 269 -6.54 -0.50 3.44
C HIS A 269 -6.79 0.31 2.16
N VAL A 270 -6.62 -0.34 1.01
CA VAL A 270 -6.83 0.28 -0.32
C VAL A 270 -8.26 0.82 -0.48
N GLU A 271 -9.26 0.14 0.07
CA GLU A 271 -10.66 0.56 -0.02
C GLU A 271 -10.92 1.90 0.69
N ASP A 272 -10.31 2.11 1.86
CA ASP A 272 -10.42 3.36 2.61
C ASP A 272 -9.71 4.52 1.87
N LEU A 273 -8.56 4.21 1.25
CA LEU A 273 -7.80 5.17 0.45
C LEU A 273 -8.58 5.64 -0.79
N ILE A 274 -9.33 4.77 -1.45
CA ILE A 274 -10.17 5.13 -2.61
C ILE A 274 -11.16 6.23 -2.20
N GLY A 275 -11.85 6.05 -1.08
CA GLY A 275 -12.80 7.04 -0.56
C GLY A 275 -12.12 8.36 -0.19
N ALA A 276 -11.00 8.28 0.53
CA ALA A 276 -10.23 9.45 0.96
C ALA A 276 -9.71 10.27 -0.23
N PHE A 277 -9.03 9.64 -1.19
CA PHE A 277 -8.50 10.33 -2.36
C PHE A 277 -9.60 10.88 -3.28
N THR A 278 -10.72 10.17 -3.41
CA THR A 278 -11.87 10.69 -4.16
C THR A 278 -12.41 11.97 -3.51
N ALA A 279 -12.54 11.99 -2.18
CA ALA A 279 -12.97 13.18 -1.46
C ALA A 279 -11.99 14.35 -1.63
N LEU A 280 -10.68 14.09 -1.57
CA LEU A 280 -9.64 15.09 -1.77
C LEU A 280 -9.64 15.67 -3.20
N LEU A 281 -9.83 14.82 -4.23
CA LEU A 281 -9.93 15.28 -5.62
C LEU A 281 -11.21 16.09 -5.87
N ILE A 282 -12.33 15.71 -5.26
CA ILE A 282 -13.57 16.50 -5.31
C ILE A 282 -13.36 17.88 -4.66
N SER A 283 -12.71 17.94 -3.48
CA SER A 283 -12.39 19.21 -2.82
C SER A 283 -11.49 20.08 -3.69
N THR A 284 -10.44 19.48 -4.26
CA THR A 284 -9.48 20.18 -5.14
C THR A 284 -10.15 20.71 -6.40
N GLY A 285 -11.04 19.94 -7.03
CA GLY A 285 -11.83 20.40 -8.18
C GLY A 285 -12.87 21.47 -7.83
N ALA A 286 -13.36 21.51 -6.59
CA ALA A 286 -14.32 22.53 -6.13
C ALA A 286 -13.68 23.92 -5.95
N ASP A 287 -12.35 23.98 -5.78
CA ASP A 287 -11.59 25.24 -5.69
C ASP A 287 -11.40 25.93 -7.05
N LEU A 288 -11.86 25.33 -8.14
CA LEU A 288 -11.79 25.95 -9.45
C LEU A 288 -12.64 27.24 -9.46
N PRO A 289 -12.07 28.42 -9.77
CA PRO A 289 -12.87 29.61 -9.99
C PRO A 289 -13.85 29.33 -11.14
N ARG A 290 -15.13 29.67 -10.95
CA ARG A 290 -16.14 29.66 -12.03
C ARG A 290 -15.67 30.66 -13.09
N ASN A 291 -14.92 30.21 -14.08
CA ASN A 291 -14.62 31.02 -15.26
C ASN A 291 -15.95 31.25 -16.00
N GLY A 292 -16.34 32.52 -16.06
CA GLY A 292 -17.64 32.98 -16.55
C GLY A 292 -17.84 32.69 -18.03
N THR A 293 -18.43 31.54 -18.34
CA THR A 293 -19.16 31.33 -19.59
C THR A 293 -20.55 30.78 -19.26
N ASP A 294 -21.55 31.63 -19.50
CA ASP A 294 -22.97 31.29 -19.56
C ASP A 294 -23.20 30.10 -20.50
N ARG A 295 -23.38 28.89 -19.94
CA ARG A 295 -24.34 27.90 -20.44
C ARG A 295 -24.90 27.07 -19.28
N PRO A 296 -26.22 27.05 -19.07
CA PRO A 296 -26.83 26.27 -18.01
C PRO A 296 -26.91 24.80 -18.41
N HIS A 297 -26.08 23.95 -17.80
CA HIS A 297 -26.39 22.52 -17.69
C HIS A 297 -27.03 22.23 -16.32
N PRO A 298 -28.23 21.62 -16.28
CA PRO A 298 -28.95 21.41 -15.04
C PRO A 298 -28.55 20.07 -14.45
N ARG A 299 -27.59 20.05 -13.49
CA ARG A 299 -27.45 19.03 -12.43
C ARG A 299 -26.18 19.21 -11.57
N ALA A 300 -25.96 20.42 -11.05
CA ALA A 300 -25.08 20.60 -9.90
C ALA A 300 -25.94 20.48 -8.63
N LEU A 301 -25.72 19.41 -7.86
CA LEU A 301 -26.36 19.19 -6.56
C LEU A 301 -25.97 20.34 -5.60
N ALA A 302 -27.00 20.96 -5.04
CA ALA A 302 -27.05 21.98 -4.00
C ALA A 302 -25.71 22.44 -3.38
N ARG A 303 -25.27 23.63 -3.80
CA ARG A 303 -24.31 24.47 -3.08
C ARG A 303 -25.03 25.23 -1.97
N VAL A 304 -24.53 25.15 -0.74
CA VAL A 304 -24.76 26.19 0.28
C VAL A 304 -23.96 27.42 -0.18
N GLU A 305 -24.65 28.53 -0.47
CA GLU A 305 -24.06 29.71 -1.10
C GLU A 305 -22.93 30.35 -0.27
N PRO A 306 -21.74 30.61 -0.86
CA PRO A 306 -20.71 31.44 -0.25
C PRO A 306 -21.05 32.91 -0.53
N GLY A 307 -21.91 33.48 0.32
CA GLY A 307 -22.29 34.89 0.28
C GLY A 307 -22.76 35.43 1.63
N ARG A 308 -22.90 34.57 2.65
CA ARG A 308 -23.14 35.01 4.02
C ARG A 308 -21.79 35.29 4.67
N SER A 309 -21.42 36.56 4.70
CA SER A 309 -20.32 37.12 5.48
C SER A 309 -20.16 36.39 6.82
N LEU A 310 -19.05 35.66 6.99
CA LEU A 310 -18.64 35.11 8.28
C LEU A 310 -18.53 36.26 9.29
N PRO A 311 -19.03 36.09 10.53
CA PRO A 311 -18.87 37.11 11.57
C PRO A 311 -17.37 37.38 11.81
N PRO A 312 -16.98 38.64 12.10
CA PRO A 312 -15.58 38.99 12.32
C PRO A 312 -15.03 38.20 13.51
N GLY A 313 -13.99 37.38 13.28
CA GLY A 313 -13.34 36.55 14.29
C GLY A 313 -13.31 35.03 14.01
N VAL A 314 -13.92 34.56 12.92
CA VAL A 314 -13.79 33.15 12.49
C VAL A 314 -12.69 33.07 11.44
N GLU A 315 -11.50 32.60 11.84
CA GLU A 315 -10.43 32.26 10.91
C GLU A 315 -10.92 31.18 9.92
N PRO A 316 -10.57 31.29 8.62
CA PRO A 316 -10.92 30.26 7.66
C PRO A 316 -10.32 28.93 8.13
N ALA A 317 -11.16 27.89 8.16
CA ALA A 317 -10.74 26.55 8.55
C ALA A 317 -9.50 26.15 7.73
N ARG A 318 -8.37 25.95 8.41
CA ARG A 318 -7.15 25.43 7.78
C ARG A 318 -7.53 24.11 7.08
N PRO A 319 -7.17 23.91 5.79
CA PRO A 319 -7.46 22.66 5.12
C PRO A 319 -6.80 21.51 5.90
N PRO A 320 -7.42 20.31 5.94
CA PRO A 320 -6.79 19.14 6.52
C PRO A 320 -5.39 18.95 5.92
N GLU A 321 -4.42 18.55 6.75
CA GLU A 321 -3.01 18.45 6.35
C GLU A 321 -2.81 17.58 5.09
N ASP A 322 -3.66 16.56 4.95
CA ASP A 322 -3.76 15.63 3.83
C ASP A 322 -4.11 16.35 2.50
N GLU A 323 -5.00 17.35 2.54
CA GLU A 323 -5.40 18.11 1.35
C GLU A 323 -4.32 19.09 0.92
N ALA A 324 -3.67 19.77 1.87
CA ALA A 324 -2.57 20.68 1.56
C ALA A 324 -1.38 19.93 0.95
N ALA A 325 -1.03 18.77 1.50
CA ALA A 325 0.05 17.93 1.00
C ALA A 325 -0.23 17.37 -0.40
N LEU A 326 -1.46 16.92 -0.67
CA LEU A 326 -1.85 16.47 -2.00
C LEU A 326 -1.80 17.63 -3.01
N LYS A 327 -2.34 18.80 -2.67
CA LYS A 327 -2.34 19.97 -3.55
C LYS A 327 -0.92 20.45 -3.87
N SER A 328 0.00 20.44 -2.88
CA SER A 328 1.40 20.77 -3.13
C SER A 328 2.04 19.78 -4.11
N LEU A 329 1.82 18.48 -3.91
CA LEU A 329 2.32 17.45 -4.83
C LEU A 329 1.79 17.66 -6.25
N LEU A 330 0.48 17.89 -6.42
CA LEU A 330 -0.13 18.09 -7.73
C LEU A 330 0.37 19.37 -8.44
N ARG A 331 0.64 20.44 -7.68
CA ARG A 331 1.25 21.67 -8.22
C ARG A 331 2.69 21.44 -8.67
N THR A 332 3.52 20.80 -7.85
CA THR A 332 4.90 20.48 -8.22
C THR A 332 4.94 19.51 -9.41
N LEU A 333 4.00 18.55 -9.50
CA LEU A 333 3.85 17.71 -10.69
C LEU A 333 3.49 18.53 -11.92
N TYR A 334 2.61 19.53 -11.81
CA TYR A 334 2.24 20.39 -12.93
C TYR A 334 3.43 21.21 -13.48
N GLU A 335 4.32 21.67 -12.61
CA GLU A 335 5.55 22.40 -12.96
C GLU A 335 6.55 21.54 -13.76
N SER A 336 6.40 20.21 -13.75
CA SER A 336 7.22 19.31 -14.57
C SER A 336 6.76 19.23 -16.04
N ASN A 337 7.69 18.91 -16.93
CA ASN A 337 7.48 18.63 -18.36
C ASN A 337 6.97 17.21 -18.64
N GLY A 338 6.76 16.42 -17.60
CA GLY A 338 6.27 15.05 -17.68
C GLY A 338 6.62 14.28 -16.42
N ALA A 339 5.61 13.90 -15.66
CA ALA A 339 5.78 13.13 -14.44
C ALA A 339 4.60 12.21 -14.20
N VAL A 340 4.84 11.13 -13.48
CA VAL A 340 3.82 10.19 -13.02
C VAL A 340 4.05 9.95 -11.54
N ALA A 341 2.97 10.07 -10.76
CA ALA A 341 2.95 9.73 -9.35
C ALA A 341 1.75 8.83 -9.06
N GLN A 342 1.98 7.73 -8.35
CA GLN A 342 0.94 6.84 -7.83
C GLN A 342 1.12 6.69 -6.33
N ILE A 343 0.03 6.85 -5.59
CA ILE A 343 -0.06 6.59 -4.15
C ILE A 343 -1.23 5.64 -3.94
N GLY A 344 -0.94 4.34 -3.88
CA GLY A 344 -1.96 3.31 -3.82
C GLY A 344 -2.94 3.41 -5.00
N PRO A 345 -4.23 3.65 -4.76
CA PRO A 345 -5.23 3.77 -5.83
C PRO A 345 -5.17 5.12 -6.55
N LEU A 346 -4.59 6.18 -5.97
CA LEU A 346 -4.49 7.48 -6.63
C LEU A 346 -3.36 7.44 -7.67
N MET A 347 -3.66 7.87 -8.89
CA MET A 347 -2.68 8.09 -9.95
C MET A 347 -2.81 9.52 -10.49
N ALA A 348 -1.70 10.24 -10.52
CA ALA A 348 -1.56 11.56 -11.11
C ALA A 348 -0.53 11.51 -12.24
N VAL A 349 -0.92 12.05 -13.40
CA VAL A 349 -0.10 12.05 -14.62
C VAL A 349 -0.03 13.46 -15.17
N ARG A 350 1.19 13.98 -15.25
CA ARG A 350 1.50 15.20 -15.97
C ARG A 350 2.00 14.84 -17.37
N THR A 351 1.24 15.23 -18.39
CA THR A 351 1.72 15.25 -19.79
C THR A 351 2.32 16.62 -20.11
N ARG A 352 2.65 16.95 -21.36
CA ARG A 352 3.12 18.30 -21.72
C ARG A 352 2.04 19.37 -21.51
N ASP A 353 0.79 19.02 -21.77
CA ASP A 353 -0.29 20.00 -21.89
C ASP A 353 -1.31 19.88 -20.74
N GLU A 354 -1.41 18.71 -20.12
CA GLU A 354 -2.46 18.43 -19.13
C GLU A 354 -1.92 17.79 -17.84
N LEU A 355 -2.66 17.99 -16.75
CA LEU A 355 -2.54 17.26 -15.48
C LEU A 355 -3.83 16.45 -15.25
N LEU A 356 -3.71 15.13 -15.35
CA LEU A 356 -4.82 14.20 -15.17
C LEU A 356 -4.64 13.43 -13.87
N CYS A 357 -5.72 13.31 -13.09
CA CYS A 357 -5.76 12.49 -11.89
C CYS A 357 -6.89 11.48 -11.98
N ALA A 358 -6.66 10.29 -11.46
CA ALA A 358 -7.67 9.25 -11.37
C ALA A 358 -7.50 8.43 -10.09
N VAL A 359 -8.60 7.90 -9.59
CA VAL A 359 -8.60 6.91 -8.50
C VAL A 359 -8.93 5.56 -9.13
N LEU A 360 -7.92 4.71 -9.18
CA LEU A 360 -7.97 3.40 -9.82
C LEU A 360 -8.52 2.36 -8.87
N THR A 361 -9.33 1.46 -9.43
CA THR A 361 -9.69 0.20 -8.77
C THR A 361 -8.51 -0.78 -8.81
N PRO A 362 -8.44 -1.75 -7.88
CA PRO A 362 -7.39 -2.77 -7.90
C PRO A 362 -7.15 -3.46 -9.27
N PRO A 363 -8.19 -3.90 -10.04
CA PRO A 363 -7.96 -4.50 -11.35
C PRO A 363 -7.38 -3.50 -12.36
N GLN A 364 -7.80 -2.24 -12.35
CA GLN A 364 -7.25 -1.21 -13.23
C GLN A 364 -5.77 -0.92 -12.93
N SER A 365 -5.39 -0.90 -11.65
CA SER A 365 -3.98 -0.73 -11.25
C SER A 365 -3.11 -1.89 -11.75
N LEU A 366 -3.63 -3.11 -11.74
CA LEU A 366 -2.90 -4.30 -12.18
C LEU A 366 -2.73 -4.35 -13.72
N GLU A 367 -3.74 -3.93 -14.47
CA GLU A 367 -3.65 -3.78 -15.94
C GLU A 367 -2.62 -2.72 -16.36
N LEU A 368 -2.50 -1.63 -15.59
CA LEU A 368 -1.49 -0.59 -15.82
C LEU A 368 -0.06 -1.07 -15.46
N GLU A 369 0.05 -2.00 -14.52
CA GLU A 369 1.31 -2.60 -14.10
C GLU A 369 1.86 -3.58 -15.15
N SER A 370 1.01 -4.39 -15.78
CA SER A 370 1.44 -5.39 -16.77
C SER A 370 2.02 -4.80 -18.06
N ASP A 371 1.62 -3.57 -18.41
CA ASP A 371 1.94 -2.97 -19.71
C ASP A 371 3.21 -2.09 -19.70
N GLU A 372 3.91 -1.92 -18.56
CA GLU A 372 5.01 -0.93 -18.33
C GLU A 372 4.66 0.54 -18.69
N VAL A 373 3.42 0.80 -19.10
CA VAL A 373 2.85 2.09 -19.49
C VAL A 373 2.95 3.14 -18.39
N PHE A 374 3.11 2.70 -17.14
CA PHE A 374 3.23 3.57 -15.98
C PHE A 374 4.38 4.60 -16.10
N TRP A 375 5.50 4.21 -16.72
CA TRP A 375 6.68 5.07 -16.80
C TRP A 375 6.66 6.04 -18.00
N ASP A 376 5.63 5.97 -18.86
CA ASP A 376 5.42 6.93 -19.94
C ASP A 376 4.17 7.79 -19.65
N PRO A 377 4.33 9.08 -19.27
CA PRO A 377 3.20 9.96 -19.00
C PRO A 377 2.22 10.09 -20.16
N ALA A 378 2.71 10.00 -21.42
CA ALA A 378 1.83 10.12 -22.58
C ALA A 378 0.93 8.87 -22.71
N ALA A 379 1.52 7.68 -22.61
CA ALA A 379 0.76 6.43 -22.64
C ALA A 379 -0.17 6.28 -21.42
N ALA A 380 0.32 6.63 -20.23
CA ALA A 380 -0.49 6.64 -19.00
C ALA A 380 -1.68 7.60 -19.13
N GLY A 381 -1.47 8.82 -19.63
CA GLY A 381 -2.53 9.79 -19.87
C GLY A 381 -3.60 9.29 -20.86
N LEU A 382 -3.18 8.64 -21.95
CA LEU A 382 -4.12 8.03 -22.91
C LEU A 382 -4.95 6.91 -22.28
N ARG A 383 -4.38 6.13 -21.35
CA ARG A 383 -5.13 5.09 -20.61
C ARG A 383 -6.10 5.70 -19.62
N LEU A 384 -5.70 6.72 -18.87
CA LEU A 384 -6.60 7.42 -17.94
C LEU A 384 -7.82 8.00 -18.65
N ARG A 385 -7.67 8.52 -19.88
CA ARG A 385 -8.80 9.02 -20.69
C ARG A 385 -9.81 7.94 -21.13
N ARG A 386 -9.45 6.66 -21.09
CA ARG A 386 -10.38 5.56 -21.38
C ARG A 386 -11.21 5.15 -20.16
N LEU A 387 -10.84 5.64 -18.97
CA LEU A 387 -11.60 5.38 -17.75
C LEU A 387 -12.96 6.09 -17.81
N PRO A 388 -13.95 5.59 -17.06
CA PRO A 388 -15.22 6.27 -16.89
C PRO A 388 -15.02 7.72 -16.43
N SER A 389 -15.82 8.64 -16.98
CA SER A 389 -15.68 10.09 -16.72
C SER A 389 -15.86 10.51 -15.25
N HIS A 390 -16.41 9.63 -14.41
CA HIS A 390 -16.55 9.88 -12.97
C HIS A 390 -15.31 9.50 -12.15
N GLN A 391 -14.32 8.84 -12.77
CA GLN A 391 -13.06 8.43 -12.15
C GLN A 391 -11.87 9.27 -12.64
N LEU A 392 -12.10 10.20 -13.56
CA LEU A 392 -11.09 11.04 -14.17
C LEU A 392 -11.32 12.50 -13.80
N TRP A 393 -10.28 13.15 -13.30
CA TRP A 393 -10.24 14.56 -13.00
C TRP A 393 -9.19 15.23 -13.87
N ASP A 394 -9.62 16.17 -14.71
CA ASP A 394 -8.73 17.10 -15.37
C ASP A 394 -8.50 18.31 -14.44
N LEU A 395 -7.30 18.38 -13.89
CA LEU A 395 -6.88 19.42 -12.95
C LEU A 395 -5.97 20.46 -13.61
N THR A 396 -5.85 20.45 -14.93
CA THR A 396 -4.97 21.35 -15.69
C THR A 396 -5.30 22.82 -15.41
N ALA A 397 -6.58 23.18 -15.49
CA ALA A 397 -7.03 24.54 -15.25
C ALA A 397 -6.87 24.96 -13.77
N TRP A 398 -6.96 24.01 -12.84
CA TRP A 398 -6.76 24.27 -11.41
C TRP A 398 -5.28 24.52 -11.11
N ALA A 399 -4.39 23.65 -11.61
CA ALA A 399 -2.96 23.74 -11.36
C ALA A 399 -2.29 24.95 -12.06
N ALA A 400 -2.89 25.44 -13.14
CA ALA A 400 -2.44 26.65 -13.82
C ALA A 400 -2.70 27.95 -13.01
N VAL A 401 -3.53 27.89 -11.96
CA VAL A 401 -3.81 29.04 -11.09
C VAL A 401 -2.79 29.06 -9.94
N PRO A 402 -2.05 30.17 -9.73
CA PRO A 402 -1.03 30.28 -8.69
C PRO A 402 -1.55 30.07 -7.27
#